data_AF-A0A3M8DWS0-F1
#
_entry.id   AF-A0A3M8DWS0-F1
#
_cell.length_a   1.000
_cell.length_b   1.000
_cell.length_c   1.000
_cell.angle_alpha   90.00
_cell.angle_beta   90.00
_cell.angle_gamma   90.00
#
_symmetry.space_group_name_H-M   'P 1'
#
loop_
_entity.id
_entity.type
_entity.pdbx_description
1 polymer ?
#
loop_
_entity_poly.entity_id
_entity_poly.type
_entity_poly.pdbx_seq_one_letter_code
_entity_poly.pdbx_strand_id
1 'polypeptide(L)' 'MLNDYRFTASWREASAMVKKLKKRKVPYSLTQSAGQRRVEFVFSNVSEPQYFYLFLLFEDKLS' A
#
# COMPACT_ATOMS: atom_id res chain seq x y z
N MET A 1 -16.79 -7.74 -6.23
CA MET A 1 -16.33 -6.79 -7.27
C MET A 1 -14.86 -6.55 -7.06
N LEU A 2 -14.07 -6.35 -8.13
CA LEU A 2 -12.65 -6.03 -8.02
C LEU A 2 -12.47 -4.52 -8.22
N ASN A 3 -11.68 -3.89 -7.36
CA ASN A 3 -11.43 -2.45 -7.39
C ASN A 3 -9.94 -2.15 -7.25
N ASP A 4 -9.57 -0.94 -7.66
CA ASP A 4 -8.23 -0.40 -7.46
C ASP A 4 -8.19 0.41 -6.16
N TYR A 5 -7.29 0.06 -5.25
CA TYR A 5 -7.12 0.75 -3.98
C TYR A 5 -5.77 1.44 -3.88
N ARG A 6 -5.76 2.58 -3.18
CA ARG A 6 -4.61 3.45 -3.06
C ARG A 6 -4.33 3.77 -1.60
N PHE A 7 -3.07 3.66 -1.19
CA PHE A 7 -2.62 4.00 0.15
C PHE A 7 -1.41 4.91 0.07
N THR A 8 -1.41 6.02 0.81
CA THR A 8 -0.27 6.95 0.86
C THR A 8 0.59 6.69 2.09
N ALA A 9 1.89 6.92 1.96
CA ALA A 9 2.85 6.76 3.05
C ALA A 9 3.98 7.79 2.95
N SER A 10 4.57 8.16 4.08
CA SER A 10 5.87 8.85 4.06
C SER A 10 6.96 7.93 3.51
N TRP A 11 8.10 8.48 3.07
CA TRP A 11 9.24 7.69 2.61
C TRP A 11 9.75 6.68 3.64
N ARG A 12 9.74 7.07 4.92
CA ARG A 12 10.15 6.21 6.04
C ARG A 12 9.21 5.01 6.18
N GLU A 13 7.90 5.27 6.16
CA GLU A 13 6.88 4.22 6.21
C GLU A 13 6.86 3.33 4.96
N ALA A 14 7.07 3.93 3.78
CA ALA A 14 7.05 3.22 2.50
C ALA A 14 8.13 2.13 2.47
N SER A 15 9.33 2.43 2.98
CA SER A 15 10.42 1.44 3.09
C SER A 15 10.05 0.24 3.97
N ALA A 16 9.38 0.47 5.10
CA ALA A 16 8.89 -0.59 5.96
C ALA A 16 7.80 -1.43 5.28
N MET A 17 6.89 -0.79 4.53
CA MET A 17 5.83 -1.48 3.81
C MET A 17 6.31 -2.31 2.65
N VAL A 18 7.26 -1.79 1.87
CA VAL A 18 7.86 -2.55 0.77
C VAL A 18 8.42 -3.87 1.28
N LYS A 19 9.05 -3.89 2.47
CA LYS A 19 9.50 -5.13 3.11
C LYS A 19 8.34 -6.05 3.51
N LYS A 20 7.30 -5.52 4.18
CA LYS A 20 6.09 -6.29 4.58
C LYS A 20 5.40 -6.91 3.35
N LEU A 21 5.17 -6.12 2.29
CA LEU A 21 4.50 -6.53 1.05
C LEU A 21 5.31 -7.57 0.28
N LYS A 22 6.63 -7.37 0.12
CA LYS A 22 7.52 -8.35 -0.52
C LYS A 22 7.53 -9.69 0.23
N LYS A 23 7.64 -9.66 1.57
CA LYS A 23 7.61 -10.88 2.41
C LYS A 23 6.30 -11.66 2.22
N ARG A 24 5.19 -10.95 2.08
CA ARG A 24 3.84 -11.51 1.91
C ARG A 24 3.46 -11.77 0.44
N LYS A 25 4.38 -11.52 -0.51
CA LYS A 25 4.16 -11.65 -1.96
C LYS A 25 2.92 -10.91 -2.47
N VAL A 26 2.60 -9.78 -1.85
CA VAL A 26 1.46 -8.96 -2.27
C VAL A 26 1.89 -8.12 -3.47
N PRO A 27 1.19 -8.19 -4.62
CA PRO A 27 1.48 -7.36 -5.77
C PRO A 27 1.04 -5.90 -5.53
N TYR A 28 1.86 -4.95 -5.94
CA TYR A 28 1.57 -3.52 -5.86
C TYR A 28 2.38 -2.76 -6.91
N SER A 29 1.89 -1.56 -7.26
CA SER A 29 2.65 -0.55 -7.98
C SER A 29 2.95 0.63 -7.05
N LEU A 30 4.07 1.31 -7.26
CA LEU A 30 4.40 2.55 -6.57
C LEU A 30 4.28 3.71 -7.53
N THR A 31 3.58 4.76 -7.11
CA THR A 31 3.53 6.02 -7.84
C THR A 31 4.02 7.14 -6.92
N GLN A 32 4.73 8.08 -7.51
CA GLN A 32 5.13 9.32 -6.85
C GLN A 32 4.93 10.46 -7.84
N SER A 33 4.14 11.45 -7.45
CA SER A 33 4.03 12.68 -8.24
C SER A 33 5.24 13.57 -7.96
N ALA A 34 5.79 14.20 -8.99
CA ALA A 34 6.89 15.15 -8.85
C ALA A 34 6.53 16.24 -7.83
N GLY A 35 7.41 16.49 -6.85
CA GLY A 35 7.18 17.45 -5.77
C GLY A 35 6.39 16.93 -4.55
N GLN A 36 5.83 15.71 -4.60
CA GLN A 36 5.20 15.11 -3.42
C GLN A 36 6.21 14.40 -2.51
N ARG A 37 6.11 14.69 -1.20
CA ARG A 37 6.91 14.07 -0.13
C ARG A 37 6.38 12.69 0.32
N ARG A 38 5.32 12.20 -0.32
CA ARG A 38 4.65 10.93 -0.01
C ARG A 38 4.68 10.02 -1.23
N VAL A 39 4.64 8.73 -0.97
CA VAL A 39 4.58 7.67 -1.98
C VAL A 39 3.19 7.05 -1.92
N GLU A 40 2.60 6.77 -3.08
CA GLU A 40 1.32 6.10 -3.20
C GLU A 40 1.54 4.64 -3.63
N PHE A 41 0.92 3.72 -2.89
CA PHE A 41 0.85 2.31 -3.21
C PHE A 41 -0.47 2.05 -3.91
N VAL A 42 -0.42 1.49 -5.10
CA VAL A 42 -1.59 1.15 -5.91
C VAL A 42 -1.72 -0.37 -5.97
N PHE A 43 -2.90 -0.87 -5.62
CA PHE A 43 -3.26 -2.28 -5.67
C PHE A 43 -4.43 -2.45 -6.62
N SER A 44 -4.18 -3.07 -7.76
CA SER A 44 -5.21 -3.27 -8.79
C SER A 44 -5.89 -4.63 -8.65
N ASN A 45 -7.13 -4.71 -9.11
CA ASN A 45 -7.92 -5.96 -9.13
C ASN A 45 -8.05 -6.64 -7.76
N VAL A 46 -8.28 -5.84 -6.71
CA VAL A 46 -8.36 -6.32 -5.33
C VAL A 46 -9.81 -6.63 -4.97
N SER A 47 -10.05 -7.80 -4.38
CA SER A 47 -11.35 -8.15 -3.81
C SER A 47 -11.56 -7.50 -2.45
N GLU A 48 -12.82 -7.36 -2.01
CA GLU A 48 -13.15 -6.73 -0.73
C GLU A 48 -12.44 -7.37 0.50
N PRO A 49 -12.32 -8.71 0.61
CA PRO A 49 -11.51 -9.31 1.70
C PRO A 49 -10.02 -8.97 1.62
N GLN A 50 -9.46 -8.88 0.41
CA GLN A 50 -8.07 -8.47 0.21
C GLN A 50 -7.87 -7.00 0.56
N TYR A 51 -8.85 -6.14 0.26
CA TYR A 51 -8.84 -4.75 0.68
C TYR A 51 -8.80 -4.63 2.19
N PHE A 52 -9.64 -5.36 2.92
CA PHE A 52 -9.66 -5.33 4.37
C PHE A 52 -8.31 -5.75 4.98
N TYR A 53 -7.68 -6.76 4.39
CA TYR A 53 -6.33 -7.16 4.77
C TYR A 53 -5.28 -6.05 4.52
N LEU A 54 -5.33 -5.41 3.34
CA LEU A 54 -4.44 -4.28 3.02
C LEU A 54 -4.67 -3.11 3.96
N PHE A 55 -5.92 -2.80 4.28
CA PHE A 55 -6.29 -1.75 5.22
C PHE A 55 -5.63 -1.99 6.59
N LEU A 56 -5.79 -3.18 7.17
CA LEU A 56 -5.15 -3.53 8.45
C LEU A 56 -3.61 -3.45 8.36
N LEU A 57 -3.03 -3.89 7.25
CA LEU A 57 -1.58 -3.84 7.03
C LEU A 57 -1.05 -2.39 7.01
N PHE A 58 -1.84 -1.43 6.51
CA PHE A 58 -1.49 -0.02 6.45
C PHE A 58 -1.89 0.77 7.70
N GLU A 59 -2.94 0.36 8.43
CA GLU A 59 -3.34 0.94 9.72
C GLU A 59 -2.41 0.55 10.88
N ASP A 60 -1.79 -0.64 10.83
CA ASP A 60 -0.70 -1.13 11.71
C ASP A 60 0.58 -0.25 11.66
N LYS A 61 0.50 0.95 11.09
CA LYS A 61 1.52 2.00 11.11
C LYS A 61 1.22 3.13 12.09
N LEU A 62 0.03 3.16 12.69
CA LEU A 62 -0.43 4.22 13.60
C LEU A 62 -0.39 3.82 15.08
N SER A 63 0.09 2.62 15.39
CA SER A 63 0.29 2.08 16.75
C SER A 63 1.76 1.82 17.05
#